data_AF-A0A258JN68-F1
#
_entry.id   AF-A0A258JN68-F1
#
_cell.length_a   1.000
_cell.length_b   1.000
_cell.length_c   1.000
_cell.angle_alpha   90.00
_cell.angle_beta   90.00
_cell.angle_gamma   90.00
#
_symmetry.space_group_name_H-M   'P 1'
#
loop_
_entity.id
_entity.type
_entity.pdbx_description
1 polymer ?
#
loop_
_entity_poly.entity_id
_entity_poly.type
_entity_poly.pdbx_seq_one_letter_code
_entity_poly.pdbx_strand_id
1 'polypeptide(L)'
;DKILFIEDLDEYLYHIDRMMMNLKRNGCLESIKGIVVGSMTKMKDNEIPWGKNAVQIIEDVTKKYNIPVIYNFPAGHIQDNRALVLGSTVSMEVTPIKSTLKFED
;
A
#
# COMPACT_ATOMS: atom_id res chain seq x y z
N ASP A 1 17.71 0.95 -3.11
CA ASP A 1 16.55 1.47 -2.35
C ASP A 1 15.33 1.56 -3.23
N LYS A 2 14.17 1.12 -2.73
CA LYS A 2 12.92 1.04 -3.52
C LYS A 2 11.73 1.51 -2.68
N ILE A 3 10.73 2.12 -3.32
CA ILE A 3 9.41 2.38 -2.73
C ILE A 3 8.41 1.44 -3.39
N LEU A 4 7.65 0.71 -2.58
CA LEU A 4 6.65 -0.23 -3.06
C LEU A 4 5.32 0.48 -3.26
N PHE A 5 4.71 0.36 -4.44
CA PHE A 5 3.33 0.78 -4.69
C PHE A 5 2.42 -0.46 -4.74
N ILE A 6 1.28 -0.42 -4.05
CA ILE A 6 0.24 -1.47 -4.07
C ILE A 6 -1.17 -0.85 -4.13
N GLU A 7 -2.06 -1.44 -4.91
CA GLU A 7 -3.46 -1.06 -5.05
C GLU A 7 -4.27 -2.30 -5.47
N ASP A 8 -5.59 -2.32 -5.22
CA ASP A 8 -6.42 -3.44 -5.66
C ASP A 8 -7.93 -3.07 -5.76
N LEU A 9 -8.69 -3.89 -6.49
CA LEU A 9 -10.11 -3.72 -6.78
C LEU A 9 -10.87 -5.05 -6.69
N ASP A 10 -12.06 -5.02 -6.06
CA ASP A 10 -13.03 -6.13 -6.10
C ASP A 10 -12.53 -7.45 -5.47
N GLU A 11 -11.44 -7.35 -4.69
CA GLU A 11 -10.77 -8.44 -4.01
C GLU A 11 -11.32 -8.74 -2.63
N TYR A 12 -11.15 -9.98 -2.18
CA TYR A 12 -11.50 -10.38 -0.82
C TYR A 12 -10.40 -9.98 0.18
N LEU A 13 -10.80 -9.60 1.40
CA LEU A 13 -9.85 -9.18 2.45
C LEU A 13 -8.78 -10.24 2.77
N TYR A 14 -9.14 -11.52 2.75
CA TYR A 14 -8.16 -12.60 2.96
C TYR A 14 -7.17 -12.75 1.79
N HIS A 15 -7.50 -12.28 0.59
CA HIS A 15 -6.56 -12.20 -0.53
C HIS A 15 -5.48 -11.15 -0.26
N ILE A 16 -5.87 -9.97 0.23
CA ILE A 16 -4.94 -8.91 0.64
C ILE A 16 -4.00 -9.43 1.72
N ASP A 17 -4.53 -10.13 2.74
CA ASP A 17 -3.69 -10.74 3.78
C ASP A 17 -2.70 -11.75 3.19
N ARG A 18 -3.18 -12.66 2.34
CA ARG A 18 -2.32 -13.67 1.67
C ARG A 18 -1.22 -13.03 0.84
N MET A 19 -1.52 -11.96 0.08
CA MET A 19 -0.53 -11.23 -0.71
C MET A 19 0.52 -10.55 0.17
N MET A 20 0.10 -9.88 1.25
CA MET A 20 1.00 -9.22 2.18
C MET A 20 1.88 -10.22 2.94
N MET A 21 1.33 -11.38 3.32
CA MET A 21 2.11 -12.47 3.93
C MET A 21 3.12 -13.07 2.95
N ASN A 22 2.77 -13.17 1.66
CA ASN A 22 3.70 -13.61 0.63
C ASN A 22 4.88 -12.63 0.49
N LEU A 23 4.62 -11.33 0.39
CA LEU A 23 5.68 -10.30 0.33
C LEU A 23 6.59 -10.34 1.57
N LYS A 24 5.99 -10.51 2.76
CA LYS A 24 6.72 -10.66 4.01
C LYS A 24 7.62 -11.90 4.01
N ARG A 25 7.11 -13.06 3.61
CA ARG A 25 7.84 -14.34 3.67
C ARG A 25 8.97 -14.42 2.65
N ASN A 26 8.85 -13.73 1.52
CA ASN A 26 9.92 -13.64 0.51
C ASN A 26 10.97 -12.56 0.82
N GLY A 27 10.90 -11.89 1.98
CA GLY A 27 11.83 -10.83 2.35
C GLY A 27 11.70 -9.54 1.51
N CYS A 28 10.66 -9.41 0.69
CA CYS A 28 10.49 -8.27 -0.21
C CYS A 28 10.38 -6.94 0.54
N LEU A 29 9.83 -6.99 1.76
CA LEU A 29 9.61 -5.81 2.61
C LEU A 29 10.86 -5.39 3.42
N GLU A 30 11.93 -6.18 3.42
CA GLU A 30 13.14 -5.90 4.23
C GLU A 30 14.06 -4.85 3.59
N SER A 31 13.96 -4.68 2.26
CA SER A 31 14.85 -3.83 1.47
C SER A 31 14.19 -2.55 0.92
N ILE A 32 12.91 -2.33 1.24
CA ILE A 32 12.17 -1.14 0.79
C ILE A 32 12.34 0.01 1.78
N LYS A 33 12.28 1.24 1.28
CA LYS A 33 12.41 2.48 2.06
C LYS A 33 11.09 3.18 2.31
N GLY A 34 10.00 2.70 1.70
CA GLY A 34 8.67 3.25 1.88
C GLY A 34 7.62 2.46 1.11
N ILE A 35 6.35 2.71 1.44
CA ILE A 35 5.19 2.08 0.80
C ILE A 35 4.18 3.15 0.43
N VAL A 36 3.63 3.06 -0.77
CA VAL A 36 2.50 3.84 -1.24
C VAL A 36 1.34 2.88 -1.46
N VAL A 37 0.30 3.00 -0.63
CA VAL A 37 -0.94 2.24 -0.75
C VAL A 37 -1.93 3.12 -1.51
N GLY A 38 -2.23 2.71 -2.74
CA GLY A 38 -3.25 3.29 -3.59
C GLY A 38 -4.67 2.98 -3.09
N SER A 39 -5.63 3.11 -3.98
CA SER A 39 -7.02 2.83 -3.67
C SER A 39 -7.25 1.33 -3.45
N MET A 40 -7.93 0.98 -2.36
CA MET A 40 -8.40 -0.39 -2.06
C MET A 40 -9.93 -0.40 -2.17
N THR A 41 -10.46 -0.58 -3.39
CA THR A 41 -11.88 -0.31 -3.66
C THR A 41 -12.71 -1.57 -3.89
N LYS A 42 -13.99 -1.50 -3.52
CA LYS A 42 -14.94 -2.64 -3.62
C LYS A 42 -14.43 -3.91 -2.92
N MET A 43 -13.68 -3.75 -1.83
CA MET A 43 -13.17 -4.88 -1.06
C MET A 43 -14.33 -5.72 -0.52
N LYS A 44 -14.24 -7.03 -0.72
CA LYS A 44 -15.22 -8.02 -0.30
C LYS A 44 -14.79 -8.65 1.02
N ASP A 45 -15.76 -8.88 1.89
CA ASP A 45 -15.57 -9.73 3.06
C ASP A 45 -16.30 -11.06 2.86
N ASN A 46 -16.04 -12.01 3.75
CA ASN A 46 -16.74 -13.29 3.81
C ASN A 46 -17.96 -13.21 4.76
N GLU A 47 -18.77 -14.27 4.81
CA GLU A 47 -19.88 -14.39 5.76
C GLU A 47 -19.41 -14.26 7.22
N ILE A 48 -18.25 -14.83 7.53
CA ILE A 48 -17.54 -14.59 8.79
C ILE A 48 -16.61 -13.39 8.55
N PRO A 49 -16.82 -12.26 9.23
CA PRO A 49 -16.03 -11.06 9.00
C PRO A 49 -14.55 -11.29 9.27
N TRP A 50 -13.70 -10.75 8.39
CA TRP A 50 -12.24 -10.79 8.59
C TRP A 50 -11.80 -9.99 9.82
N GLY A 51 -12.58 -8.98 10.21
CA GLY A 51 -12.33 -8.12 11.37
C GLY A 51 -11.34 -6.99 11.12
N LYS A 52 -10.83 -6.84 9.89
CA LYS A 52 -9.95 -5.75 9.46
C LYS A 52 -10.23 -5.37 8.01
N ASN A 53 -10.15 -4.08 7.70
CA ASN A 53 -10.16 -3.63 6.30
C ASN A 53 -8.78 -3.82 5.65
N ALA A 54 -8.70 -3.63 4.32
CA ALA A 54 -7.46 -3.82 3.56
C ALA A 54 -6.29 -2.96 4.07
N VAL A 55 -6.55 -1.71 4.45
CA VAL A 55 -5.54 -0.79 5.01
C VAL A 55 -4.98 -1.32 6.33
N GLN A 56 -5.84 -1.78 7.23
CA GLN A 56 -5.43 -2.36 8.51
C GLN A 56 -4.62 -3.65 8.34
N ILE A 57 -4.98 -4.49 7.36
CA ILE A 57 -4.22 -5.70 7.01
C ILE A 57 -2.79 -5.33 6.57
N ILE A 58 -2.67 -4.33 5.70
CA ILE A 58 -1.37 -3.84 5.23
C ILE A 58 -0.58 -3.25 6.39
N GLU A 59 -1.20 -2.43 7.24
CA GLU A 59 -0.58 -1.82 8.42
C GLU A 59 -0.03 -2.89 9.37
N ASP A 60 -0.79 -3.95 9.65
CA ASP A 60 -0.35 -5.02 10.55
C ASP A 60 0.91 -5.75 10.07
N VAL A 61 1.05 -5.91 8.76
CA VAL A 61 2.23 -6.53 8.16
C VAL A 61 3.41 -5.56 8.13
N THR A 62 3.14 -4.27 7.91
CA THR A 62 4.17 -3.27 7.57
C THR A 62 4.68 -2.45 8.75
N LYS A 63 3.91 -2.30 9.83
CA LYS A 63 4.24 -1.46 11.00
C LYS A 63 5.57 -1.82 11.68
N LYS A 64 6.06 -3.05 11.53
CA LYS A 64 7.33 -3.50 12.11
C LYS A 64 8.58 -2.99 11.38
N TYR A 65 8.46 -2.49 10.15
CA TYR A 65 9.62 -2.12 9.33
C TYR A 65 10.07 -0.67 9.54
N ASN A 66 9.35 0.14 10.34
CA ASN A 66 9.68 1.54 10.63
C ASN A 66 10.02 2.38 9.38
N ILE A 67 9.26 2.16 8.30
CA ILE A 67 9.35 2.92 7.03
C ILE A 67 8.10 3.78 6.83
N PRO A 68 8.20 4.92 6.12
CA PRO A 68 7.04 5.73 5.78
C PRO A 68 6.03 4.94 4.93
N VAL A 69 4.76 5.06 5.27
CA VAL A 69 3.65 4.47 4.51
C VAL A 69 2.62 5.57 4.21
N ILE A 70 2.28 5.73 2.93
CA ILE A 70 1.18 6.60 2.49
C ILE A 70 -0.02 5.72 2.22
N TYR A 71 -1.19 6.12 2.73
CA TYR A 71 -2.45 5.44 2.49
C TYR A 71 -3.40 6.29 1.65
N ASN A 72 -4.32 5.63 0.95
CA ASN A 72 -5.32 6.27 0.10
C ASN A 72 -4.71 7.21 -0.95
N PHE A 73 -3.53 6.84 -1.49
CA PHE A 73 -2.93 7.60 -2.58
C PHE A 73 -3.87 7.58 -3.80
N PRO A 74 -4.04 8.69 -4.54
CA PRO A 74 -4.98 8.78 -5.65
C PRO A 74 -4.45 8.04 -6.89
N ALA A 75 -4.31 6.72 -6.80
CA ALA A 75 -3.91 5.81 -7.86
C ALA A 75 -4.55 4.43 -7.63
N GLY A 76 -5.01 3.82 -8.71
CA GLY A 76 -5.76 2.55 -8.70
C GLY A 76 -7.13 2.69 -9.37
N HIS A 77 -8.08 1.84 -9.02
CA HIS A 77 -9.40 1.78 -9.68
C HIS A 77 -10.42 2.83 -9.18
N ILE A 78 -10.06 4.11 -9.24
CA ILE A 78 -10.90 5.26 -8.85
C ILE A 78 -10.96 6.33 -9.95
N GLN A 79 -11.87 7.29 -9.82
CA GLN A 79 -12.00 8.40 -10.78
C GLN A 79 -10.76 9.32 -10.76
N ASP A 80 -10.27 9.70 -9.58
CA ASP A 80 -8.98 10.41 -9.43
C ASP A 80 -7.83 9.40 -9.42
N ASN A 81 -7.54 8.83 -10.60
CA ASN A 81 -6.44 7.89 -10.80
C ASN A 81 -5.26 8.60 -11.47
N ARG A 82 -4.29 9.02 -10.65
CA ARG A 82 -3.11 9.78 -11.09
C ARG A 82 -2.00 8.83 -11.53
N ALA A 83 -1.33 9.21 -12.60
CA ALA A 83 -0.23 8.44 -13.16
C ALA A 83 0.97 8.40 -12.19
N LEU A 84 1.57 7.21 -12.07
CA LEU A 84 2.83 6.99 -11.39
C LEU A 84 3.86 6.49 -12.40
N VAL A 85 5.01 7.16 -12.47
CA VAL A 85 6.13 6.72 -13.31
C VAL A 85 6.94 5.69 -12.53
N LEU A 86 6.74 4.41 -12.84
CA LEU A 86 7.42 3.31 -12.16
C LEU A 86 8.90 3.28 -12.55
N GLY A 87 9.77 3.14 -11.56
CA GLY A 87 11.23 3.14 -11.75
C GLY A 87 11.88 4.52 -11.63
N SER A 88 11.10 5.61 -11.58
CA SER A 88 11.63 6.94 -11.31
C SER A 88 12.09 7.10 -9.85
N THR A 89 13.07 7.98 -9.64
CA THR A 89 13.46 8.43 -8.30
C THR A 89 12.39 9.37 -7.77
N VAL A 90 12.04 9.20 -6.49
CA VAL A 90 11.03 10.03 -5.82
C VAL A 90 11.49 10.37 -4.40
N SER A 91 11.11 11.55 -3.93
CA SER A 91 11.14 11.90 -2.52
C SER A 91 9.78 11.65 -1.88
N MET A 92 9.79 11.16 -0.64
CA MET A 92 8.60 10.76 0.11
C MET A 92 8.63 11.38 1.50
N GLU A 93 7.54 12.04 1.88
CA GLU A 93 7.36 12.67 3.20
C GLU A 93 6.00 12.29 3.77
N VAL A 94 5.96 11.85 5.03
CA VAL A 94 4.74 11.51 5.76
C VAL A 94 4.74 12.25 7.09
N THR A 95 3.71 13.06 7.31
CA THR A 95 3.47 13.81 8.55
C THR A 95 2.08 13.46 9.09
N PRO A 96 1.74 13.81 10.35
CA PRO A 96 0.43 13.54 10.91
C PRO A 96 -0.76 14.14 10.14
N ILE A 97 -0.52 15.17 9.31
CA ILE A 97 -1.57 15.92 8.61
C ILE A 97 -1.47 15.85 7.09
N LYS A 98 -0.33 15.41 6.54
CA LYS A 98 -0.05 15.44 5.10
C LYS A 98 0.95 14.37 4.71
N SER A 99 0.73 13.79 3.53
CA SER A 99 1.71 12.97 2.83
C SER A 99 2.06 13.59 1.48
N THR A 100 3.32 13.51 1.07
CA THR A 100 3.83 14.00 -0.22
C THR A 100 4.66 12.91 -0.89
N LEU A 101 4.41 12.67 -2.17
CA LEU A 101 5.27 11.89 -3.07
C LEU A 101 5.64 12.79 -4.24
N LYS A 102 6.92 13.05 -4.46
CA LYS A 102 7.41 13.97 -5.50
C LYS A 102 8.42 13.25 -6.38
N PHE A 103 8.20 13.29 -7.70
CA PHE A 103 9.18 12.83 -8.68
C PHE A 103 10.40 13.76 -8.67
N GLU A 104 11.59 13.15 -8.65
CA GLU A 104 12.85 13.86 -8.82
C GLU A 104 13.20 13.93 -10.31
N ASP A 105 13.94 14.97 -10.68
CA ASP A 105 14.42 15.23 -12.05
C ASP A 105 15.64 14.34 -12.39
#